data_AF-A0AAX3JLY9-F1
#
_entry.id   AF-A0AAX3JLY9-F1
#
_cell.length_a   1.000
_cell.length_b   1.000
_cell.length_c   1.000
_cell.angle_alpha   90.00
_cell.angle_beta   90.00
_cell.angle_gamma   90.00
#
_symmetry.space_group_name_H-M   'P 1'
#
loop_
_entity.id
_entity.type
_entity.pdbx_description
1 polymer ?
#
loop_
_entity_poly.entity_id
_entity_poly.type
_entity_poly.pdbx_seq_one_letter_code
_entity_poly.pdbx_strand_id
1 'polypeptide(L)'
;MLKKHILILIMLMLLSTYAFANLESTTRSKFGIGTLLPFPIVLELNICNFDVDLGIYSGTNNLFKDWRTLFLAVDYIFSTSNNFAGTDILDFSAGGGIYGTIWLSRWNKNQTNNGPLSLGARLPLILNLAITKKKFDVFFKVAPGLGINIWSKRVGFRWEVFAALGIRFWFV
;
A
#
# COMPACT_ATOMS: atom_id res chain seq x y z
N MET A 1 12.13 9.91 -30.06
CA MET A 1 12.46 8.48 -29.83
C MET A 1 11.87 7.93 -28.53
N LEU A 2 12.04 8.61 -27.39
CA LEU A 2 11.57 8.15 -26.06
C LEU A 2 10.07 7.78 -26.02
N LYS A 3 9.20 8.61 -26.64
CA LYS A 3 7.75 8.35 -26.71
C LYS A 3 7.37 7.04 -27.42
N LYS A 4 8.11 6.65 -28.47
CA LYS A 4 7.90 5.37 -29.19
C LYS A 4 8.34 4.17 -28.34
N HIS A 5 9.42 4.30 -27.57
CA HIS A 5 9.91 3.22 -26.71
C HIS A 5 8.97 2.99 -25.51
N ILE A 6 8.41 4.07 -24.94
CA ILE A 6 7.37 3.99 -23.91
C ILE A 6 6.12 3.31 -24.46
N LEU A 7 5.68 3.68 -25.67
CA LEU A 7 4.54 3.05 -26.32
C LEU A 7 4.76 1.55 -26.59
N ILE A 8 5.95 1.18 -27.08
CA ILE A 8 6.32 -0.23 -27.32
C ILE A 8 6.39 -1.01 -26.00
N LEU A 9 6.91 -0.41 -24.92
CA LEU A 9 6.93 -1.02 -23.59
C LEU A 9 5.52 -1.23 -23.04
N ILE A 10 4.63 -0.24 -23.20
CA ILE A 10 3.20 -0.35 -22.85
C ILE A 10 2.54 -1.44 -23.69
N MET A 11 2.82 -1.52 -25.00
CA MET A 11 2.28 -2.57 -25.86
C MET A 11 2.81 -3.96 -25.51
N LEU A 12 4.09 -4.11 -25.17
CA LEU A 12 4.68 -5.38 -24.72
C LEU A 12 4.10 -5.82 -23.36
N MET A 13 3.89 -4.87 -22.45
CA MET A 13 3.17 -5.11 -21.21
C MET A 13 1.73 -5.58 -21.51
N LEU A 14 0.99 -4.88 -22.36
CA LEU A 14 -0.38 -5.25 -22.79
C LEU A 14 -0.44 -6.58 -23.59
N LEU A 15 0.60 -6.96 -24.33
CA LEU A 15 0.66 -8.28 -24.96
C LEU A 15 0.87 -9.40 -23.94
N SER A 16 1.61 -9.12 -22.85
CA SER A 16 1.81 -10.08 -21.76
C SER A 16 0.58 -10.29 -20.87
N THR A 17 -0.43 -9.41 -20.99
CA THR A 17 -1.73 -9.50 -20.31
C THR A 17 -2.78 -10.30 -21.10
N TYR A 18 -2.53 -10.58 -22.38
CA TYR A 18 -3.43 -11.37 -23.24
C TYR A 18 -3.26 -12.90 -23.09
N ALA A 19 -2.31 -13.36 -22.26
CA ALA A 19 -2.21 -14.77 -21.88
C ALA A 19 -3.19 -15.03 -20.72
N PHE A 20 -4.41 -15.41 -21.09
CA PHE A 20 -5.65 -15.33 -20.30
C PHE A 20 -5.66 -16.00 -18.92
N ALA A 21 -6.48 -15.37 -18.08
CA ALA A 21 -6.92 -15.73 -16.74
C ALA A 21 -7.68 -17.07 -16.69
N ASN A 22 -7.28 -17.94 -15.76
CA ASN A 22 -8.14 -19.02 -15.27
C ASN A 22 -9.02 -18.48 -14.15
N LEU A 23 -10.34 -18.70 -14.27
CA LEU A 23 -11.40 -18.23 -13.36
C LEU A 23 -11.26 -18.73 -11.91
N GLU A 24 -10.58 -19.86 -11.72
CA GLU A 24 -10.54 -20.59 -10.43
C GLU A 24 -9.32 -20.27 -9.55
N SER A 25 -8.43 -19.39 -10.01
CA SER A 25 -7.19 -19.09 -9.32
C SER A 25 -7.37 -17.94 -8.34
N THR A 26 -6.91 -18.11 -7.10
CA THR A 26 -6.82 -17.04 -6.10
C THR A 26 -6.11 -15.80 -6.67
N THR A 27 -6.66 -14.60 -6.45
CA THR A 27 -6.15 -13.33 -7.00
C THR A 27 -4.76 -12.99 -6.47
N ARG A 28 -4.39 -13.46 -5.27
CA ARG A 28 -3.05 -13.28 -4.67
C ARG A 28 -2.09 -14.38 -5.11
N SER A 29 -0.91 -13.97 -5.60
CA SER A 29 0.22 -14.89 -5.86
C SER A 29 1.10 -15.07 -4.62
N LYS A 30 2.06 -16.01 -4.68
CA LYS A 30 3.05 -16.26 -3.62
C LYS A 30 3.91 -15.03 -3.32
N PHE A 31 4.22 -14.23 -4.34
CA PHE A 31 5.05 -13.04 -4.19
C PHE A 31 4.62 -11.90 -5.11
N GLY A 32 4.64 -10.67 -4.62
CA GLY A 32 4.36 -9.48 -5.42
C GLY A 32 5.07 -8.23 -4.91
N ILE A 33 5.28 -7.26 -5.79
CA ILE A 33 5.90 -5.97 -5.48
C ILE A 33 5.02 -4.85 -6.04
N GLY A 34 4.79 -3.83 -5.24
CA GLY A 34 3.94 -2.72 -5.62
C GLY A 34 4.44 -1.38 -5.11
N THR A 35 3.85 -0.33 -5.65
CA THR A 35 4.08 1.04 -5.19
C THR A 35 2.74 1.68 -4.88
N LEU A 36 2.64 2.32 -3.73
CA LEU A 36 1.48 3.06 -3.24
C LEU A 36 1.72 4.57 -3.46
N LEU A 37 0.71 5.29 -3.95
CA LEU A 37 0.69 6.73 -4.23
C LEU A 37 -0.71 7.32 -3.93
N PRO A 38 -0.89 8.64 -3.74
CA PRO A 38 0.12 9.66 -3.48
C PRO A 38 0.52 9.74 -1.98
N PHE A 39 -0.13 8.96 -1.10
CA PHE A 39 -0.15 9.21 0.35
C PHE A 39 -0.28 7.93 1.20
N PRO A 40 0.74 7.07 1.41
CA PRO A 40 2.19 7.28 1.38
C PRO A 40 2.88 6.92 0.05
N ILE A 41 4.13 7.38 -0.15
CA ILE A 41 5.07 6.79 -1.13
C ILE A 41 5.67 5.55 -0.45
N VAL A 42 5.05 4.41 -0.69
CA VAL A 42 5.43 3.14 -0.05
C VAL A 42 5.74 2.09 -1.10
N LEU A 43 6.83 1.37 -0.85
CA LEU A 43 7.10 0.08 -1.44
C LEU A 43 6.26 -0.95 -0.69
N GLU A 44 5.43 -1.68 -1.42
CA GLU A 44 4.65 -2.79 -0.88
C GLU A 44 5.26 -4.10 -1.37
N LEU A 45 5.56 -5.00 -0.42
CA LEU A 45 5.99 -6.36 -0.68
C LEU A 45 4.89 -7.31 -0.22
N ASN A 46 4.49 -8.20 -1.11
CA ASN A 46 3.44 -9.17 -0.84
C ASN A 46 4.07 -10.55 -0.76
N ILE A 47 3.83 -11.28 0.32
CA ILE A 47 4.30 -12.66 0.52
C ILE A 47 3.09 -13.49 0.97
N CYS A 48 2.55 -14.32 0.08
CA CYS A 48 1.30 -15.04 0.30
C CYS A 48 0.17 -14.09 0.76
N ASN A 49 -0.24 -14.18 2.02
CA ASN A 49 -1.29 -13.35 2.63
C ASN A 49 -0.74 -12.16 3.43
N PHE A 50 0.57 -11.96 3.44
CA PHE A 50 1.20 -10.84 4.13
C PHE A 50 1.50 -9.69 3.18
N ASP A 51 1.18 -8.46 3.60
CA ASP A 51 1.57 -7.23 2.91
C ASP A 51 2.51 -6.45 3.83
N VAL A 52 3.71 -6.18 3.35
CA VAL A 52 4.72 -5.38 4.05
C VAL A 52 4.86 -4.05 3.32
N ASP A 53 4.47 -2.99 4.01
CA ASP A 53 4.48 -1.63 3.51
C ASP A 53 5.65 -0.87 4.15
N LEU A 54 6.63 -0.43 3.37
CA LEU A 54 7.72 0.44 3.83
C LEU A 54 7.82 1.71 2.98
N GLY A 55 7.94 2.88 3.62
CA GLY A 55 8.24 4.09 2.87
C GLY A 55 8.04 5.38 3.64
N ILE A 56 7.80 6.46 2.88
CA ILE A 56 7.59 7.79 3.42
C ILE A 56 6.12 8.14 3.30
N TYR A 57 5.51 8.35 4.46
CA TYR A 57 4.14 8.73 4.63
C TYR A 57 4.03 10.22 4.94
N SER A 58 3.18 10.91 4.20
CA SER A 58 2.61 12.18 4.62
C SER A 58 1.18 11.87 5.06
N GLY A 59 0.95 11.90 6.37
CA GLY A 59 -0.34 11.74 7.04
C GLY A 59 -1.53 12.21 6.21
N THR A 60 -2.66 11.50 6.19
CA THR A 60 -3.94 12.10 5.76
C THR A 60 -4.27 13.35 6.61
N ASN A 61 -3.90 13.31 7.90
CA ASN A 61 -3.96 14.44 8.82
C ASN A 61 -2.85 15.51 8.59
N ASN A 62 -1.86 15.23 7.73
CA ASN A 62 -0.68 16.06 7.48
C ASN A 62 -0.45 16.32 5.98
N LEU A 63 -1.45 16.10 5.10
CA LEU A 63 -1.33 16.17 3.62
C LEU A 63 -0.78 17.51 3.12
N PHE A 64 -0.90 18.57 3.93
CA PHE A 64 -0.48 19.93 3.62
C PHE A 64 0.61 20.46 4.58
N LYS A 65 1.19 19.59 5.41
CA LYS A 65 2.28 19.96 6.31
C LYS A 65 3.53 19.22 5.84
N ASP A 66 4.67 19.91 5.76
CA ASP A 66 5.97 19.39 5.26
C ASP A 66 6.64 18.33 6.16
N TRP A 67 5.86 17.47 6.81
CA TRP A 67 6.36 16.42 7.69
C TRP A 67 6.47 15.13 6.90
N ARG A 68 7.67 14.55 6.91
CA ARG A 68 7.91 13.24 6.31
C ARG A 68 7.95 12.22 7.44
N THR A 69 7.06 11.24 7.39
CA THR A 69 7.02 10.19 8.39
C THR A 69 7.58 8.92 7.78
N LEU A 70 8.63 8.35 8.35
CA LEU A 70 9.03 7.00 7.98
C LEU A 70 7.95 6.05 8.47
N PHE A 71 7.46 5.19 7.59
CA PHE A 71 6.34 4.31 7.80
C PHE A 71 6.74 2.87 7.51
N LEU A 72 6.38 1.98 8.42
CA LEU A 72 6.45 0.53 8.23
C LEU A 72 5.13 -0.06 8.70
N ALA A 73 4.56 -0.98 7.93
CA ALA A 73 3.45 -1.78 8.40
C ALA A 73 3.50 -3.20 7.85
N VAL A 74 2.89 -4.11 8.60
CA VAL A 74 2.76 -5.51 8.25
C VAL A 74 1.31 -5.89 8.44
N ASP A 75 0.68 -6.31 7.35
CA ASP A 75 -0.72 -6.73 7.32
C ASP A 75 -0.81 -8.22 7.03
N TYR A 76 -1.80 -8.87 7.65
CA TYR A 76 -2.25 -10.20 7.27
C TYR A 76 -3.65 -10.12 6.68
N ILE A 77 -3.78 -10.50 5.40
CA ILE A 77 -5.03 -10.53 4.66
C ILE A 77 -5.71 -11.88 4.88
N PHE A 78 -6.77 -11.90 5.69
CA PHE A 78 -7.49 -13.13 6.05
C PHE A 78 -8.74 -13.37 5.19
N SER A 79 -9.21 -12.35 4.46
CA SER A 79 -10.40 -12.47 3.61
C SER A 79 -10.15 -11.87 2.24
N THR A 80 -10.57 -12.58 1.20
CA THR A 80 -10.63 -12.08 -0.17
C THR A 80 -11.90 -12.60 -0.81
N SER A 81 -12.74 -11.68 -1.28
CA SER A 81 -13.93 -11.95 -2.05
C SER A 81 -13.64 -11.63 -3.51
N ASN A 82 -13.67 -12.67 -4.33
CA ASN A 82 -13.70 -12.52 -5.76
C ASN A 82 -15.12 -12.08 -6.15
N ASN A 83 -15.25 -11.25 -7.19
CA ASN A 83 -16.54 -10.77 -7.70
C ASN A 83 -17.30 -9.82 -6.76
N PHE A 84 -16.59 -8.86 -6.19
CA PHE A 84 -17.20 -7.84 -5.36
C PHE A 84 -18.22 -7.02 -6.15
N ALA A 85 -19.41 -6.78 -5.57
CA ALA A 85 -20.54 -6.12 -6.23
C ALA A 85 -21.02 -6.79 -7.53
N GLY A 86 -20.78 -8.10 -7.70
CA GLY A 86 -21.30 -8.89 -8.83
C GLY A 86 -20.54 -8.66 -10.14
N THR A 87 -19.33 -8.12 -10.09
CA THR A 87 -18.47 -7.90 -11.27
C THR A 87 -17.16 -8.66 -11.14
N ASP A 88 -16.78 -9.38 -12.20
CA ASP A 88 -15.54 -10.16 -12.25
C ASP A 88 -14.26 -9.31 -12.33
N ILE A 89 -14.40 -7.98 -12.31
CA ILE A 89 -13.32 -7.00 -12.48
C ILE A 89 -12.83 -6.46 -11.13
N LEU A 90 -13.67 -6.53 -10.09
CA LEU A 90 -13.37 -6.02 -8.75
C LEU A 90 -13.24 -7.16 -7.75
N ASP A 91 -12.09 -7.21 -7.09
CA ASP A 91 -11.85 -8.08 -5.95
C ASP A 91 -11.72 -7.23 -4.70
N PHE A 92 -12.29 -7.72 -3.60
CA PHE A 92 -12.21 -7.06 -2.30
C PHE A 92 -11.45 -7.92 -1.31
N SER A 93 -10.52 -7.34 -0.57
CA SER A 93 -9.78 -8.03 0.48
C SER A 93 -9.83 -7.25 1.79
N ALA A 94 -9.83 -7.98 2.89
CA ALA A 94 -9.77 -7.44 4.24
C ALA A 94 -8.73 -8.18 5.07
N GLY A 95 -8.09 -7.46 5.98
CA GLY A 95 -7.04 -7.98 6.83
C GLY A 95 -6.94 -7.26 8.18
N GLY A 96 -5.94 -7.66 8.95
CA GLY A 96 -5.53 -7.00 10.18
C GLY A 96 -4.01 -6.85 10.19
N GLY A 97 -3.51 -5.73 10.71
CA GLY A 97 -2.09 -5.43 10.66
C GLY A 97 -1.61 -4.57 11.81
N ILE A 98 -0.29 -4.41 11.88
CA ILE A 98 0.40 -3.50 12.79
C ILE A 98 1.17 -2.47 11.98
N TYR A 99 1.33 -1.29 12.55
CA TYR A 99 2.10 -0.23 11.92
C TYR A 99 3.00 0.48 12.93
N GLY A 100 4.09 1.02 12.40
CA GLY A 100 5.02 1.90 13.09
C GLY A 100 5.31 3.14 12.26
N THR A 101 5.41 4.29 12.93
CA THR A 101 5.79 5.54 12.30
C THR A 101 6.87 6.28 13.08
N ILE A 102 7.86 6.82 12.40
CA ILE A 102 8.83 7.75 12.98
C ILE A 102 8.70 9.09 12.26
N TRP A 103 8.38 10.14 13.01
CA TRP A 103 8.22 11.48 12.47
C TRP A 103 9.59 12.13 12.23
N LEU A 104 9.90 12.43 10.96
CA LEU A 104 11.11 13.15 10.57
C LEU A 104 10.73 14.61 10.29
N SER A 105 11.36 15.56 10.98
CA SER A 105 11.14 16.99 10.73
C SER A 105 11.81 17.46 9.43
N ARG A 106 11.39 18.63 8.93
CA ARG A 106 11.97 19.34 7.76
C ARG A 106 13.49 19.22 7.70
N TRP A 107 14.00 18.92 6.50
CA TRP A 107 15.41 19.08 6.12
C TRP A 107 15.73 20.57 5.88
N ASN A 108 15.40 21.44 6.84
CA ASN A 108 15.66 22.88 6.70
C ASN A 108 16.35 23.40 7.96
N LYS A 109 17.67 23.65 7.83
CA LYS A 109 18.60 24.28 8.77
C LYS A 109 18.74 23.61 10.16
N ASN A 110 19.73 22.72 10.25
CA ASN A 110 20.59 22.40 11.40
C ASN A 110 19.97 21.96 12.75
N GLN A 111 18.68 21.68 12.85
CA GLN A 111 18.12 20.99 14.02
C GLN A 111 17.14 19.89 13.59
N THR A 112 17.57 18.64 13.72
CA THR A 112 16.70 17.47 13.70
C THR A 112 15.91 17.42 15.00
N ASN A 113 14.66 17.90 14.97
CA ASN A 113 13.74 17.67 16.08
C ASN A 113 13.01 16.36 15.78
N ASN A 114 13.38 15.29 16.50
CA ASN A 114 12.73 14.00 16.34
C ASN A 114 11.30 14.10 16.87
N GLY A 115 10.31 13.83 16.01
CA GLY A 115 8.92 13.73 16.45
C GLY A 115 8.66 12.39 17.15
N PRO A 116 7.41 12.13 17.57
CA PRO A 116 7.08 10.90 18.27
C PRO A 116 7.35 9.66 17.41
N LEU A 117 7.76 8.58 18.08
CA LEU A 117 7.57 7.23 17.56
C LEU A 117 6.09 6.88 17.77
N SER A 118 5.45 6.26 16.80
CA SER A 118 4.11 5.72 17.00
C SER A 118 4.05 4.26 16.61
N LEU A 119 3.25 3.51 17.34
CA LEU A 119 2.99 2.09 17.11
C LEU A 119 1.49 1.87 17.25
N GLY A 120 0.92 1.01 16.43
CA GLY A 120 -0.51 0.74 16.47
C GLY A 120 -0.92 -0.47 15.66
N ALA A 121 -2.21 -0.74 15.70
CA ALA A 121 -2.88 -1.73 14.87
C ALA A 121 -3.73 -1.03 13.81
N ARG A 122 -3.91 -1.67 12.66
CA ARG A 122 -4.74 -1.17 11.56
C ARG A 122 -5.54 -2.28 10.88
N LEU A 123 -6.60 -1.89 10.20
CA LEU A 123 -7.52 -2.77 9.49
C LEU A 123 -7.45 -2.51 7.99
N PRO A 124 -6.53 -3.14 7.23
CA PRO A 124 -6.44 -2.95 5.79
C PRO A 124 -7.67 -3.49 5.05
N LEU A 125 -8.22 -2.62 4.19
CA LEU A 125 -9.29 -2.89 3.24
C LEU A 125 -8.74 -2.57 1.86
N ILE A 126 -8.79 -3.53 0.95
CA ILE A 126 -8.18 -3.43 -0.37
C ILE A 126 -9.25 -3.69 -1.43
N LEU A 127 -9.39 -2.78 -2.36
CA LEU A 127 -10.19 -2.94 -3.57
C LEU A 127 -9.25 -3.07 -4.76
N ASN A 128 -9.16 -4.26 -5.35
CA ASN A 128 -8.31 -4.52 -6.51
C ASN A 128 -9.15 -4.41 -7.78
N LEU A 129 -8.68 -3.60 -8.72
CA LEU A 129 -9.09 -3.64 -10.11
C LEU A 129 -8.20 -4.66 -10.82
N ALA A 130 -8.75 -5.84 -11.06
CA ALA A 130 -8.03 -6.94 -11.68
C ALA A 130 -7.92 -6.74 -13.21
N ILE A 131 -7.07 -5.79 -13.63
CA ILE A 131 -6.80 -5.49 -15.05
C ILE A 131 -6.16 -6.70 -15.74
N THR A 132 -5.28 -7.41 -15.04
CA THR A 132 -4.69 -8.67 -15.52
C THR A 132 -4.59 -9.65 -14.37
N LYS A 133 -5.67 -10.42 -14.16
CA LYS A 133 -5.73 -11.49 -13.16
C LYS A 133 -4.42 -12.30 -13.22
N LYS A 134 -3.64 -12.27 -12.12
CA LYS A 134 -2.36 -12.97 -11.84
C LYS A 134 -1.03 -12.24 -12.07
N LYS A 135 -0.94 -11.18 -12.86
CA LYS A 135 0.36 -10.51 -13.10
C LYS A 135 0.38 -9.07 -12.65
N PHE A 136 -0.76 -8.39 -12.73
CA PHE A 136 -0.84 -6.96 -12.51
C PHE A 136 -2.22 -6.54 -12.03
N ASP A 137 -2.25 -5.74 -10.98
CA ASP A 137 -3.44 -5.11 -10.44
C ASP A 137 -3.18 -3.64 -10.08
N VAL A 138 -4.21 -2.82 -10.32
CA VAL A 138 -4.32 -1.49 -9.76
C VAL A 138 -5.24 -1.63 -8.57
N PHE A 139 -4.88 -1.10 -7.41
CA PHE A 139 -5.67 -1.29 -6.21
C PHE A 139 -5.79 -0.03 -5.38
N PHE A 140 -6.85 0.04 -4.59
CA PHE A 140 -7.06 1.06 -3.60
C PHE A 140 -7.04 0.42 -2.22
N LYS A 141 -6.14 0.87 -1.36
CA LYS A 141 -5.96 0.35 0.00
C LYS A 141 -6.31 1.44 1.01
N VAL A 142 -7.22 1.14 1.92
CA VAL A 142 -7.56 1.98 3.07
C VAL A 142 -7.38 1.17 4.34
N ALA A 143 -6.62 1.69 5.29
CA ALA A 143 -6.41 1.07 6.58
C ALA A 143 -6.65 2.10 7.69
N PRO A 144 -7.84 2.14 8.31
CA PRO A 144 -7.99 2.83 9.59
C PRO A 144 -7.14 2.14 10.65
N GLY A 145 -6.49 2.93 11.49
CA GLY A 145 -5.60 2.46 12.55
C GLY A 145 -5.75 3.21 13.85
N LEU A 146 -5.49 2.50 14.93
CA LEU A 146 -5.43 3.02 16.30
C LEU A 146 -4.07 2.67 16.88
N GLY A 147 -3.51 3.59 17.64
CA GLY A 147 -2.20 3.40 18.21
C GLY A 147 -1.86 4.40 19.30
N ILE A 148 -0.58 4.39 19.65
CA ILE A 148 0.01 5.25 20.66
C ILE A 148 1.16 6.05 20.05
N ASN A 149 1.25 7.32 20.43
CA ASN A 149 2.41 8.16 20.23
C ASN A 149 3.27 8.11 21.48
N ILE A 150 4.57 7.88 21.28
CA ILE A 150 5.58 7.79 22.32
C ILE A 150 6.55 8.94 22.09
N TRP A 151 6.56 9.88 23.03
CA TRP A 151 7.58 10.91 23.18
C TRP A 151 8.51 10.55 24.33
N SER A 152 9.65 11.24 24.45
CA SER A 152 10.61 11.02 25.52
C SER A 152 10.04 11.12 26.94
N LYS A 153 8.91 11.80 27.15
CA LYS A 153 8.29 12.02 28.47
C LYS A 153 6.77 11.80 28.52
N ARG A 154 6.13 11.41 27.41
CA ARG A 154 4.66 11.33 27.32
C ARG A 154 4.23 10.21 26.38
N VAL A 155 3.09 9.61 26.69
CA VAL A 155 2.35 8.71 25.80
C VAL A 155 1.00 9.33 25.49
N GLY A 156 0.54 9.25 24.26
CA GLY A 156 -0.76 9.77 23.84
C GLY A 156 -1.45 8.85 22.86
N PHE A 157 -2.78 8.88 22.83
CA PHE A 157 -3.56 8.13 21.86
C PHE A 157 -3.46 8.74 20.46
N ARG A 158 -3.46 7.89 19.43
CA ARG A 158 -3.49 8.28 18.03
C ARG A 158 -4.52 7.44 17.28
N TRP A 159 -5.31 8.09 16.46
CA TRP A 159 -6.07 7.46 15.39
C TRP A 159 -5.53 7.96 14.05
N GLU A 160 -5.55 7.12 13.03
CA GLU A 160 -5.00 7.44 11.72
C GLU A 160 -5.73 6.67 10.62
N VAL A 161 -5.74 7.23 9.40
CA VAL A 161 -6.20 6.53 8.21
C VAL A 161 -5.07 6.55 7.18
N PHE A 162 -4.63 5.36 6.79
CA PHE A 162 -3.70 5.15 5.68
C PHE A 162 -4.52 4.88 4.42
N ALA A 163 -4.39 5.69 3.38
CA ALA A 163 -5.18 5.53 2.16
C ALA A 163 -4.30 5.74 0.94
N ALA A 164 -4.23 4.75 0.05
CA ALA A 164 -3.36 4.82 -1.12
C ALA A 164 -3.96 4.10 -2.33
N LEU A 165 -3.61 4.63 -3.49
CA LEU A 165 -3.77 3.98 -4.78
C LEU A 165 -2.44 3.32 -5.14
N GLY A 166 -2.47 2.01 -5.33
CA GLY A 166 -1.31 1.23 -5.65
C GLY A 166 -1.37 0.60 -7.04
N ILE A 167 -0.19 0.30 -7.55
CA ILE A 167 0.01 -0.65 -8.63
C ILE A 167 0.89 -1.78 -8.11
N ARG A 168 0.55 -3.02 -8.42
CA ARG A 168 1.29 -4.19 -7.94
C ARG A 168 1.49 -5.18 -9.08
N PHE A 169 2.68 -5.76 -9.09
CA PHE A 169 3.11 -6.81 -10.00
C PHE A 169 3.29 -8.10 -9.22
N TRP A 170 2.77 -9.19 -9.75
CA TRP A 170 2.83 -10.51 -9.14
C TRP A 170 3.84 -11.38 -9.88
N PHE A 171 4.71 -12.03 -9.11
CA PHE A 171 5.58 -13.09 -9.60
C PHE A 171 4.86 -14.42 -9.36
N VAL A 172 4.56 -15.15 -10.45
CA VAL A 172 3.87 -16.44 -10.45
C VAL A 172 4.87 -17.53 -10.73
#